data_AF-A0A2E9V7P0-F1
#
_entry.id   AF-A0A2E9V7P0-F1
#
_cell.length_a   1.000
_cell.length_b   1.000
_cell.length_c   1.000
_cell.angle_alpha   90.00
_cell.angle_beta   90.00
_cell.angle_gamma   90.00
#
_symmetry.space_group_name_H-M   'P 1'
#
loop_
_entity.id
_entity.type
_entity.pdbx_description
1 polymer ?
#
loop_
_entity_poly.entity_id
_entity_poly.type
_entity_poly.pdbx_seq_one_letter_code
_entity_poly.pdbx_strand_id
1 'polypeptide(L)' 'MTLEAPEVEIVKKSRIYCDGSDDVLGHPRVWLQIPEEIGFVECPYCDKRFELQR' A
#
# COMPACT_ATOMS: atom_id res chain seq x y z
N MET A 1 -22.31 4.71 -7.93
CA MET A 1 -20.89 4.74 -8.34
C MET A 1 -20.21 3.63 -7.57
N THR A 2 -19.80 2.56 -8.25
CA THR A 2 -19.07 1.45 -7.65
C THR A 2 -17.68 1.96 -7.30
N LEU A 3 -17.38 2.07 -6.01
CA LEU A 3 -16.04 2.35 -5.53
C LEU A 3 -15.15 1.22 -6.04
N GLU A 4 -14.20 1.54 -6.93
CA GLU A 4 -13.20 0.59 -7.38
C GLU A 4 -12.49 0.06 -6.14
N ALA A 5 -12.43 -1.26 -6.00
CA ALA A 5 -11.86 -1.89 -4.81
C ALA A 5 -10.41 -1.38 -4.63
N PRO A 6 -9.97 -1.12 -3.39
CA PRO A 6 -8.61 -0.66 -3.12
C PRO A 6 -7.62 -1.62 -3.78
N GLU A 7 -6.63 -1.08 -4.48
CA GLU A 7 -5.61 -1.91 -5.14
C GLU A 7 -4.77 -2.60 -4.05
N VAL A 8 -4.89 -3.92 -3.97
CA VAL A 8 -4.20 -4.74 -2.96
C VAL A 8 -2.94 -5.36 -3.56
N GLU A 9 -1.79 -5.09 -2.94
CA GLU A 9 -0.50 -5.67 -3.30
C GLU A 9 0.00 -6.61 -2.20
N ILE A 10 0.30 -7.86 -2.57
CA ILE A 10 0.84 -8.86 -1.64
C ILE A 10 2.37 -8.72 -1.60
N VAL A 11 2.92 -8.40 -0.44
CA VAL A 11 4.35 -8.18 -0.22
C VAL A 11 4.94 -9.23 0.71
N LYS A 12 6.21 -9.59 0.54
CA LYS A 12 6.90 -10.59 1.38
C LYS A 12 7.67 -9.98 2.56
N LYS A 13 7.75 -8.65 2.63
CA LYS A 13 8.52 -7.92 3.65
C LYS A 13 7.56 -7.04 4.43
N SER A 14 7.76 -6.94 5.74
CA SER A 14 7.00 -6.02 6.58
C SER A 14 7.38 -4.56 6.34
N ARG A 15 8.60 -4.28 5.90
CA ARG A 15 9.03 -2.94 5.50
C ARG A 15 8.98 -2.80 3.98
N ILE A 16 8.10 -1.94 3.49
CA ILE A 16 7.91 -1.67 2.07
C ILE A 16 7.99 -0.18 1.77
N TYR A 17 8.15 0.15 0.50
CA TYR A 17 8.03 1.52 0.03
C TYR A 17 6.89 1.58 -0.98
N CYS A 18 6.12 2.65 -0.92
CA CYS A 18 5.15 2.98 -1.94
C CYS A 18 5.72 4.16 -2.73
N ASP A 19 5.94 3.95 -4.04
CA ASP A 19 6.53 4.95 -4.93
C ASP A 19 5.47 5.88 -5.56
N GLY A 20 4.18 5.68 -5.23
CA GLY A 20 3.07 6.29 -5.95
C GLY A 20 2.91 5.68 -7.35
N SER A 21 1.71 5.71 -7.93
CA SER A 21 1.57 5.44 -9.38
C SER A 21 1.94 6.71 -10.15
N ASP A 22 2.41 6.56 -11.40
CA ASP A 22 2.75 7.64 -12.36
C ASP A 22 1.55 8.53 -12.77
N ASP A 23 0.44 8.44 -12.04
CA ASP A 23 -0.74 9.26 -12.26
C ASP A 23 -0.62 10.59 -11.50
N VAL A 24 -1.43 11.58 -11.87
CA VAL A 24 -1.29 12.99 -11.46
C VAL A 24 -1.46 13.22 -9.95
N LEU A 25 -1.86 12.17 -9.21
CA LEU A 25 -2.01 12.12 -7.74
C LEU A 25 -0.93 11.27 -7.05
N GLY A 26 0.12 10.86 -7.77
CA GLY A 26 1.25 10.12 -7.22
C GLY A 26 2.02 10.91 -6.17
N HIS A 27 2.21 10.32 -4.99
CA HIS A 27 3.03 10.87 -3.92
C HIS A 27 4.50 10.44 -4.09
N PRO A 28 5.47 11.19 -3.54
CA PRO A 28 6.86 10.76 -3.52
C PRO A 28 7.03 9.45 -2.73
N ARG A 29 8.16 8.75 -2.94
CA ARG A 29 8.48 7.51 -2.23
C ARG A 29 8.32 7.68 -0.72
N VAL A 30 7.37 6.94 -0.16
CA VAL A 30 7.19 6.81 1.29
C VAL A 30 7.50 5.39 1.74
N TRP A 31 8.02 5.27 2.95
CA TRP A 31 8.27 3.97 3.58
C TRP A 31 7.14 3.66 4.53
N LEU A 32 6.57 2.48 4.38
CA LEU A 32 5.50 1.97 5.22
C LEU A 32 5.98 0.72 5.95
N GLN A 33 5.55 0.58 7.20
CA GLN A 33 5.81 -0.59 8.02
C GLN A 33 4.48 -1.30 8.23
N ILE A 34 4.40 -2.55 7.78
CA ILE A 34 3.28 -3.44 8.03
C ILE A 34 3.42 -3.99 9.46
N PRO A 35 2.46 -3.71 10.34
CA PRO A 35 2.43 -4.31 11.66
C PRO A 35 2.09 -5.80 11.55
N GLU A 36 2.89 -6.66 12.19
CA GLU A 36 2.72 -8.11 12.12
C GLU A 36 1.40 -8.59 12.72
N GLU A 37 0.81 -7.85 13.65
CA GLU A 37 -0.48 -8.17 14.26
C GLU A 37 -1.65 -7.98 13.28
N ILE A 38 -1.58 -6.95 12.42
CA ILE A 38 -2.63 -6.62 11.44
C ILE A 38 -2.41 -7.40 10.13
N GLY A 39 -1.15 -7.52 9.71
CA GLY A 39 -0.77 -8.18 8.47
C GLY A 39 -0.96 -7.33 7.21
N PHE A 40 -1.40 -6.07 7.33
CA PHE A 40 -1.47 -5.14 6.21
C PHE A 40 -1.25 -3.68 6.63
N VAL A 41 -0.91 -2.83 5.66
CA VAL A 41 -0.85 -1.36 5.81
C VAL A 41 -1.40 -0.68 4.56
N GLU A 42 -2.08 0.45 4.74
CA GLU A 42 -2.64 1.23 3.65
C GLU A 42 -1.82 2.51 3.45
N CYS A 43 -1.54 2.83 2.19
CA CYS A 43 -0.87 4.09 1.86
C CYS A 43 -1.86 5.25 1.95
N PRO A 44 -1.62 6.28 2.76
CA PRO A 44 -2.58 7.37 2.99
C PRO A 44 -2.75 8.33 1.80
N TYR A 45 -2.09 8.05 0.68
CA TYR A 45 -2.04 8.94 -0.48
C TYR A 45 -2.64 8.32 -1.75
N CYS A 46 -2.38 7.03 -1.98
CA CYS A 46 -2.85 6.33 -3.18
C CYS A 46 -3.86 5.21 -2.86
N ASP A 47 -4.27 5.10 -1.58
CA ASP A 47 -5.20 4.07 -1.08
C ASP A 47 -4.81 2.62 -1.42
N LYS A 48 -3.55 2.39 -1.83
CA LYS A 48 -3.02 1.05 -2.04
C LYS A 48 -2.85 0.35 -0.71
N ARG A 49 -3.35 -0.88 -0.63
CA ARG A 49 -3.20 -1.75 0.54
C ARG A 49 -2.10 -2.76 0.30
N PHE A 50 -1.11 -2.79 1.17
CA PHE A 50 -0.03 -3.76 1.13
C PHE A 50 -0.28 -4.83 2.18
N GLU A 51 -0.46 -6.08 1.75
CA GLU A 51 -0.69 -7.23 2.63
C GLU A 51 0.54 -8.12 2.71
N LEU A 52 0.92 -8.53 3.92
CA LEU A 52 2.07 -9.39 4.13
C LEU A 52 1.72 -10.83 3.80
N GLN A 53 2.37 -11.38 2.77
CA GLN A 53 2.31 -12.80 2.41
C GLN A 53 2.91 -13.63 3.55
N ARG A 54 2.09 -14.46 4.18
CA ARG A 54 2.51 -15.49 5.14
C ARG A 54 2.57 -16.86 4.48
#